data_AF-A0A7Y8EQL9-F1
#
_entry.id   AF-A0A7Y8EQL9-F1
#
_cell.length_a   1.000
_cell.length_b   1.000
_cell.length_c   1.000
_cell.angle_alpha   90.00
_cell.angle_beta   90.00
_cell.angle_gamma   90.00
#
_symmetry.space_group_name_H-M   'P 1'
#
loop_
_entity.id
_entity.type
_entity.pdbx_description
1 polymer ?
#
loop_
_entity_poly.entity_id
_entity_poly.type
_entity_poly.pdbx_seq_one_letter_code
_entity_poly.pdbx_strand_id
1 'polypeptide(L)'
;MLASQCLCTNLRRAARGVSRYYDGALDGFGINVAQYSLLCNLQRLDQPSISSLAEAMGLDRSTLGRNLRVLEGEGLVQLVEGDDLRNRLVLLTDAGIERLAAALPAWEAAQQKLIDQLGAEKRETLLALLDELA
;
A
#
# COMPACT_ATOMS: atom_id res chain seq x y z
N MET A 1 -11.51 19.20 -17.94
CA MET A 1 -10.34 18.36 -17.57
C MET A 1 -9.42 18.29 -18.77
N LEU A 2 -8.11 18.56 -18.64
CA LEU A 2 -7.20 18.55 -19.80
C LEU A 2 -6.95 17.11 -20.25
N ALA A 3 -7.42 16.77 -21.45
CA ALA A 3 -7.13 15.51 -22.11
C ALA A 3 -5.64 15.45 -22.50
N SER A 4 -5.01 14.29 -22.28
CA SER A 4 -3.61 14.04 -22.61
C SER A 4 -3.52 12.64 -23.22
N GLN A 5 -2.69 12.46 -24.24
CA GLN A 5 -2.37 11.13 -24.78
C GLN A 5 -1.14 10.50 -24.09
N CYS A 6 -0.43 11.25 -23.23
CA CYS A 6 0.71 10.74 -22.48
C CYS A 6 0.27 9.71 -21.41
N LEU A 7 0.70 8.45 -21.58
CA LEU A 7 0.42 7.34 -20.65
C LEU A 7 0.83 7.67 -19.22
N CYS A 8 2.06 8.15 -19.01
CA CYS A 8 2.57 8.51 -17.68
C CYS A 8 1.68 9.56 -16.98
N THR A 9 1.21 10.57 -17.70
CA THR A 9 0.32 11.60 -17.12
C THR A 9 -1.04 11.04 -16.73
N ASN A 10 -1.63 10.19 -17.55
CA ASN A 10 -2.91 9.55 -17.28
C ASN A 10 -2.81 8.53 -16.14
N LEU A 11 -1.77 7.68 -16.13
CA LEU A 11 -1.53 6.71 -15.07
C LEU A 11 -1.34 7.40 -13.72
N ARG A 12 -0.49 8.43 -13.64
CA ARG A 12 -0.31 9.20 -12.39
C ARG A 12 -1.61 9.88 -11.94
N ARG A 13 -2.44 10.36 -12.88
CA ARG A 13 -3.73 10.97 -12.56
C ARG A 13 -4.72 9.92 -12.03
N ALA A 14 -4.81 8.78 -12.70
CA ALA A 14 -5.66 7.66 -12.29
C ALA A 14 -5.23 7.13 -10.92
N ALA A 15 -3.94 6.86 -10.73
CA ALA A 15 -3.37 6.42 -9.46
C ALA A 15 -3.74 7.38 -8.32
N ARG A 16 -3.53 8.70 -8.48
CA ARG A 16 -3.96 9.68 -7.46
C ARG A 16 -5.46 9.70 -7.21
N GLY A 17 -6.28 9.49 -8.25
CA GLY A 17 -7.74 9.42 -8.12
C GLY A 17 -8.17 8.21 -7.31
N VAL A 18 -7.60 7.04 -7.62
CA VAL A 18 -7.81 5.79 -6.89
C VAL A 18 -7.31 5.93 -5.45
N SER A 19 -6.08 6.39 -5.23
CA SER A 19 -5.52 6.59 -3.88
C SER A 19 -6.42 7.47 -3.02
N ARG A 20 -6.88 8.63 -3.52
CA ARG A 20 -7.81 9.50 -2.76
C ARG A 20 -9.12 8.81 -2.38
N TYR A 21 -9.60 7.90 -3.24
CA TYR A 21 -10.83 7.16 -2.96
C TYR A 21 -10.61 6.15 -1.82
N TYR A 22 -9.49 5.43 -1.81
CA TYR A 22 -9.13 4.54 -0.70
C TYR A 22 -8.80 5.33 0.57
N ASP A 23 -8.07 6.45 0.48
CA ASP A 23 -7.77 7.31 1.62
C ASP A 23 -9.07 7.76 2.31
N GLY A 24 -10.05 8.27 1.55
CA GLY A 24 -11.34 8.67 2.11
C GLY A 24 -12.14 7.51 2.73
N ALA A 25 -11.95 6.27 2.27
CA ALA A 25 -12.55 5.09 2.90
C ALA A 25 -11.84 4.71 4.21
N LEU A 26 -10.55 5.04 4.33
CA LEU A 26 -9.70 4.70 5.47
C LEU A 26 -9.58 5.82 6.51
N ASP A 27 -10.06 7.04 6.23
CA ASP A 27 -9.98 8.22 7.11
C ASP A 27 -10.41 7.94 8.56
N GLY A 28 -11.44 7.11 8.76
CA GLY A 28 -11.95 6.74 10.09
C GLY A 28 -11.04 5.82 10.92
N PHE A 29 -9.99 5.25 10.31
CA PHE A 29 -9.08 4.29 10.95
C PHE A 29 -7.71 4.89 11.27
N GLY A 30 -7.48 6.16 10.94
CA GLY A 30 -6.21 6.84 11.20
C GLY A 30 -5.04 6.30 10.39
N ILE A 31 -5.32 5.67 9.23
CA ILE A 31 -4.32 5.18 8.29
C ILE A 31 -4.73 5.53 6.86
N ASN A 32 -3.75 5.73 5.98
CA ASN A 32 -3.99 5.98 4.55
C ASN A 32 -3.71 4.73 3.68
N VAL A 33 -3.98 4.81 2.38
CA VAL A 33 -3.83 3.71 1.43
C VAL A 33 -2.39 3.16 1.36
N ALA A 34 -1.38 4.04 1.47
CA ALA A 34 0.02 3.65 1.41
C ALA A 34 0.45 2.91 2.69
N GLN A 35 0.01 3.40 3.85
CA GLN A 35 0.23 2.76 5.14
C GLN A 35 -0.48 1.40 5.20
N TYR A 36 -1.77 1.33 4.84
CA TYR A 36 -2.52 0.08 4.81
C TYR A 36 -1.85 -0.96 3.89
N SER A 37 -1.47 -0.57 2.68
CA SER A 37 -0.77 -1.46 1.74
C SER A 37 0.56 -1.96 2.30
N LEU A 38 1.32 -1.11 2.99
CA LEU A 38 2.57 -1.50 3.65
C LEU A 38 2.31 -2.56 4.74
N LEU A 39 1.34 -2.33 5.63
CA LEU A 39 0.99 -3.26 6.70
C LEU A 39 0.53 -4.62 6.13
N CYS A 40 -0.28 -4.62 5.05
CA CYS A 40 -0.67 -5.83 4.34
C CYS A 40 0.52 -6.61 3.78
N ASN A 41 1.51 -5.93 3.19
CA ASN A 41 2.72 -6.57 2.70
C ASN A 41 3.58 -7.14 3.83
N LEU A 42 3.67 -6.45 4.96
CA LEU A 42 4.34 -6.97 6.17
C LEU A 42 3.69 -8.25 6.68
N GLN A 43 2.35 -8.29 6.74
CA GLN A 43 1.61 -9.47 7.16
C GLN A 43 1.87 -10.68 6.24
N ARG A 44 2.08 -10.45 4.94
CA ARG A 44 2.34 -11.52 3.95
C ARG A 44 3.77 -12.01 3.95
N LEU A 45 4.73 -11.11 4.14
CA LEU A 45 6.16 -11.42 4.04
C LEU A 45 6.77 -11.92 5.36
N ASP A 46 6.04 -11.81 6.48
CA ASP A 46 6.44 -12.23 7.83
C ASP A 46 7.85 -11.77 8.23
N GLN A 47 7.93 -10.54 8.75
CA GLN A 47 9.16 -9.93 9.26
C GLN A 47 10.25 -9.69 8.19
N PRO A 48 9.93 -9.07 7.04
CA PRO A 48 10.91 -8.81 6.00
C PRO A 48 11.99 -7.82 6.45
N SER A 49 13.17 -7.91 5.82
CA SER A 49 14.14 -6.82 5.86
C SER A 49 13.58 -5.58 5.15
N ILE A 50 14.09 -4.38 5.48
CA ILE A 50 13.71 -3.16 4.76
C ILE A 50 14.00 -3.29 3.25
N SER A 51 15.08 -3.97 2.86
CA SER A 51 15.46 -4.14 1.46
C SER A 51 14.48 -5.02 0.70
N SER A 52 14.11 -6.18 1.27
CA SER A 52 13.14 -7.09 0.64
C SER A 52 11.73 -6.50 0.59
N LEU A 53 11.33 -5.72 1.60
CA LEU A 53 10.07 -4.99 1.58
C LEU A 53 10.07 -3.89 0.52
N ALA A 54 11.18 -3.18 0.33
CA ALA A 54 11.31 -2.14 -0.69
C ALA A 54 11.17 -2.72 -2.10
N GLU A 55 11.84 -3.84 -2.36
CA GLU A 55 11.76 -4.59 -3.61
C GLU A 55 10.33 -5.07 -3.88
N ALA A 56 9.68 -5.72 -2.90
CA ALA A 56 8.31 -6.22 -3.05
C ALA A 56 7.29 -5.11 -3.31
N MET A 57 7.53 -3.90 -2.82
CA MET A 57 6.64 -2.75 -3.01
C MET A 57 7.02 -1.87 -4.23
N GLY A 58 8.12 -2.18 -4.92
CA GLY A 58 8.63 -1.33 -6.00
C GLY A 58 9.03 0.08 -5.53
N LEU A 59 9.44 0.22 -4.27
CA LEU A 59 9.80 1.50 -3.65
C LEU A 59 11.31 1.61 -3.48
N ASP A 60 11.84 2.83 -3.58
CA ASP A 60 13.20 3.08 -3.15
C ASP A 60 13.30 2.98 -1.61
N ARG A 61 14.46 2.54 -1.11
CA ARG A 61 14.71 2.33 0.31
C ARG A 61 14.49 3.59 1.16
N SER A 62 14.72 4.78 0.61
CA SER A 62 14.57 6.05 1.34
C SER A 62 13.10 6.43 1.54
N THR A 63 12.26 6.18 0.53
CA THR A 63 10.81 6.36 0.61
C THR A 63 10.20 5.35 1.58
N LEU A 64 10.57 4.08 1.48
CA LEU A 64 10.11 3.08 2.43
C LEU A 64 10.54 3.41 3.87
N GLY A 65 11.80 3.80 4.08
CA GLY A 65 12.31 4.16 5.40
C GLY A 65 11.57 5.34 6.04
N ARG A 66 11.13 6.33 5.26
CA ARG A 66 10.28 7.43 5.75
C ARG A 66 8.89 6.93 6.15
N ASN A 67 8.27 6.08 5.34
CA ASN A 67 6.95 5.51 5.66
C ASN A 67 7.01 4.63 6.92
N LEU A 68 8.05 3.83 7.07
CA LEU A 68 8.26 2.98 8.24
C LEU A 68 8.42 3.79 9.53
N ARG A 69 9.13 4.92 9.50
CA ARG A 69 9.25 5.80 10.68
C ARG A 69 7.92 6.39 11.13
N VAL A 70 7.03 6.72 10.19
CA VAL A 70 5.68 7.21 10.54
C VAL A 70 4.90 6.10 11.24
N LEU A 71 4.89 4.89 10.66
CA LEU A 71 4.20 3.74 11.25
C LEU A 71 4.79 3.29 12.59
N GLU A 72 6.11 3.42 12.76
CA GLU A 72 6.81 3.15 14.03
C GLU A 72 6.41 4.18 15.09
N GLY A 73 6.32 5.47 14.71
CA GLY A 73 5.83 6.54 15.59
C GLY A 73 4.36 6.38 16.00
N GLU A 74 3.55 5.75 15.14
CA GLU A 74 2.16 5.38 15.44
C GLU A 74 2.03 4.04 16.20
N GLY A 75 3.14 3.37 16.48
CA GLY A 75 3.18 2.09 17.18
C GLY A 75 2.60 0.92 16.40
N LEU A 76 2.49 1.04 15.06
CA LEU A 76 1.92 -0.01 14.20
C LEU A 76 2.96 -1.03 13.75
N VAL A 77 4.22 -0.60 13.64
CA VAL A 77 5.35 -1.47 13.29
C VAL A 77 6.49 -1.27 14.28
N GLN A 78 7.35 -2.29 14.39
CA GLN A 78 8.57 -2.24 15.18
C GLN A 78 9.76 -2.62 14.30
N LEU A 79 10.83 -1.83 14.36
CA LEU A 79 12.05 -2.11 13.63
C LEU A 79 13.11 -2.73 14.55
N VAL A 80 13.39 -4.01 14.37
CA VAL A 80 14.39 -4.75 15.17
C VAL A 80 15.70 -4.92 14.42
N GLU A 81 16.79 -5.08 15.14
CA GLU A 81 18.08 -5.46 14.56
C GLU A 81 18.00 -6.92 14.08
N GLY A 82 18.38 -7.17 12.83
CA GLY A 82 18.64 -8.51 12.34
C GLY A 82 20.10 -8.90 12.57
N ASP A 83 20.49 -10.06 12.04
CA ASP A 83 21.85 -10.63 12.22
C ASP A 83 22.99 -9.73 11.68
N ASP A 84 22.66 -8.80 10.77
CA ASP A 84 23.56 -7.75 10.28
C ASP A 84 22.97 -6.37 10.62
N LEU A 85 23.80 -5.46 11.16
CA LEU A 85 23.45 -4.06 11.47
C LEU A 85 22.84 -3.30 10.28
N ARG A 86 23.04 -3.80 9.05
CA ARG A 86 22.46 -3.25 7.81
C ARG A 86 21.09 -3.82 7.44
N ASN A 87 20.67 -4.92 8.07
CA ASN A 87 19.40 -5.61 7.89
C ASN A 87 18.52 -5.45 9.13
N ARG A 88 17.86 -4.30 9.26
CA ARG A 88 16.74 -4.18 10.20
C ARG A 88 15.54 -4.95 9.64
N LEU A 89 14.93 -5.76 10.49
CA LEU A 89 13.68 -6.45 10.19
C LEU A 89 12.51 -5.57 10.61
N VAL A 90 11.41 -5.66 9.87
CA VAL A 90 10.20 -4.88 10.11
C VAL A 90 9.11 -5.81 10.63
N LEU A 91 8.75 -5.65 11.89
CA LEU A 91 7.72 -6.44 12.56
C LEU A 91 6.41 -5.66 12.56
N LEU A 92 5.32 -6.36 12.24
CA LEU A 92 3.98 -5.85 12.49
C LEU A 92 3.65 -6.06 13.97
N THR A 93 3.20 -5.01 14.65
CA THR A 93 2.80 -5.10 16.07
C THR A 93 1.36 -5.60 16.20
N ASP A 94 0.95 -5.98 17.42
CA ASP A 94 -0.46 -6.31 17.71
C ASP A 94 -1.39 -5.14 17.37
N ALA A 95 -1.00 -3.90 17.70
CA ALA A 95 -1.75 -2.71 17.33
C ALA A 95 -1.87 -2.53 15.81
N GLY A 96 -0.83 -2.91 15.05
CA GLY A 96 -0.85 -2.94 13.59
C GLY A 96 -1.78 -3.99 13.01
N ILE A 97 -1.78 -5.19 13.60
CA ILE A 97 -2.69 -6.28 13.23
C ILE A 97 -4.15 -5.88 13.49
N GLU A 98 -4.44 -5.31 14.66
CA GLU A 98 -5.78 -4.82 15.01
C GLU A 98 -6.24 -3.70 14.07
N ARG A 99 -5.34 -2.75 13.72
CA ARG A 99 -5.64 -1.67 12.78
C ARG A 99 -6.01 -2.21 11.40
N LEU A 100 -5.24 -3.17 10.90
CA LEU A 100 -5.50 -3.84 9.63
C LEU A 100 -6.86 -4.53 9.64
N ALA A 101 -7.13 -5.32 10.68
CA ALA A 101 -8.39 -6.04 10.81
C ALA A 101 -9.59 -5.09 10.89
N ALA A 102 -9.46 -3.97 11.61
CA ALA A 102 -10.51 -2.96 11.71
C ALA A 102 -10.79 -2.27 10.37
N ALA A 103 -9.74 -1.97 9.59
CA ALA A 103 -9.85 -1.26 8.31
C ALA A 103 -10.23 -2.16 7.12
N LEU A 104 -10.08 -3.48 7.25
CA LEU A 104 -10.34 -4.45 6.18
C LEU A 104 -11.74 -4.31 5.55
N PRO A 105 -12.85 -4.20 6.31
CA PRO A 105 -14.18 -4.05 5.71
C PRO A 105 -14.31 -2.78 4.86
N ALA A 106 -13.67 -1.67 5.26
CA ALA A 106 -13.69 -0.42 4.50
C ALA A 106 -12.84 -0.54 3.22
N TRP A 107 -11.70 -1.22 3.31
CA TRP A 107 -10.88 -1.55 2.14
C TRP A 107 -11.64 -2.39 1.12
N GLU A 108 -12.30 -3.46 1.57
CA GLU A 108 -13.10 -4.34 0.71
C GLU A 108 -14.29 -3.63 0.09
N ALA A 109 -14.98 -2.77 0.84
CA ALA A 109 -16.07 -1.95 0.31
C ALA A 109 -15.58 -0.98 -0.78
N ALA A 110 -14.42 -0.33 -0.57
CA ALA A 110 -13.80 0.53 -1.57
C ALA A 110 -13.40 -0.26 -2.83
N GLN A 111 -12.77 -1.42 -2.65
CA GLN A 111 -12.41 -2.32 -3.74
C GLN A 111 -13.65 -2.73 -4.55
N GLN A 112 -14.71 -3.18 -3.88
CA GLN A 112 -15.93 -3.64 -4.53
C GLN A 112 -16.59 -2.51 -5.32
N LYS A 113 -16.63 -1.29 -4.77
CA LYS A 113 -17.21 -0.14 -5.47
C LYS A 113 -16.49 0.18 -6.78
N LEU A 114 -15.15 0.09 -6.80
CA LEU A 114 -14.38 0.28 -8.03
C LEU A 114 -14.61 -0.86 -9.02
N ILE A 115 -14.68 -2.10 -8.54
CA ILE A 115 -15.01 -3.26 -9.38
C ILE A 115 -16.39 -3.06 -10.04
N ASP A 116 -17.40 -2.64 -9.27
CA ASP A 116 -18.75 -2.40 -9.78
C ASP A 116 -18.80 -1.27 -10.82
N GLN A 117 -17.96 -0.24 -10.65
CA GLN A 117 -17.86 0.87 -11.60
C GLN A 117 -17.18 0.48 -12.92
N LEU A 118 -16.11 -0.33 -12.86
CA LEU A 118 -15.42 -0.78 -14.06
C LEU A 118 -16.15 -1.94 -14.76
N GLY A 119 -16.76 -2.84 -13.99
CA GLY A 119 -17.16 -4.16 -14.45
C GLY A 119 -15.99 -5.15 -14.48
N ALA A 120 -16.31 -6.44 -14.39
CA ALA A 120 -15.32 -7.52 -14.27
C ALA A 120 -14.33 -7.58 -15.45
N GLU A 121 -14.83 -7.47 -16.69
CA GLU A 121 -14.02 -7.56 -17.90
C GLU A 121 -12.97 -6.43 -17.98
N LYS A 122 -13.40 -5.17 -17.80
CA LYS A 122 -12.48 -4.02 -17.83
C LYS A 122 -11.48 -4.06 -16.69
N ARG A 123 -11.88 -4.57 -15.52
CA ARG A 123 -10.97 -4.79 -14.39
C ARG A 123 -9.88 -5.79 -14.78
N GLU A 124 -10.24 -6.92 -15.37
CA GLU A 124 -9.28 -7.93 -15.80
C GLU A 124 -8.32 -7.37 -16.86
N THR A 125 -8.84 -6.67 -17.87
CA THR A 125 -8.01 -5.97 -18.87
C THR A 125 -7.07 -4.95 -18.22
N LEU A 126 -7.57 -4.15 -17.27
CA LEU A 126 -6.74 -3.16 -16.58
C LEU A 126 -5.62 -3.83 -15.78
N LEU A 127 -5.89 -4.93 -15.08
CA LEU A 127 -4.87 -5.64 -14.31
C LEU A 127 -3.78 -6.23 -15.22
N ALA A 128 -4.15 -6.84 -16.35
CA ALA A 128 -3.19 -7.34 -17.33
C ALA A 128 -2.30 -6.21 -17.90
N LEU A 129 -2.92 -5.08 -18.29
CA LEU A 129 -2.17 -3.92 -18.80
C LEU A 129 -1.26 -3.27 -17.74
N LEU A 130 -1.62 -3.31 -16.46
CA LEU A 130 -0.78 -2.81 -15.39
C LEU A 130 0.43 -3.72 -15.13
N ASP A 131 0.24 -5.05 -15.23
CA ASP A 131 1.31 -6.04 -15.10
C ASP A 131 2.34 -5.91 -16.23
N GLU A 132 1.91 -5.66 -17.46
CA GLU A 132 2.81 -5.38 -18.60
C GLU A 132 3.66 -4.11 -18.44
N LEU A 133 3.27 -3.20 -17.52
CA LEU A 133 3.94 -1.91 -17.29
C LEU A 133 4.78 -1.87 -16.01
N ALA A 134 4.66 -2.88 -15.13
CA ALA A 134 5.35 -2.97 -13.84
C ALA A 134 6.76 -3.57 -14.00
#